data_AF-A0A7X6CKI6-F1
#
_entry.id   AF-A0A7X6CKI6-F1
#
_cell.length_a   1.000
_cell.length_b   1.000
_cell.length_c   1.000
_cell.angle_alpha   90.00
_cell.angle_beta   90.00
_cell.angle_gamma   90.00
#
_symmetry.space_group_name_H-M   'P 1'
#
loop_
_entity.id
_entity.type
_entity.pdbx_description
1 polymer ?
#
loop_
_entity_poly.entity_id
_entity_poly.type
_entity_poly.pdbx_seq_one_letter_code
_entity_poly.pdbx_strand_id
1 'polypeptide(L)' 'MTPDKVKVRLNFVVSSEINETLEELANKTGGTKTEVFRRAIALMEVIVDAKEQGKKVGITDKDRNLVTEIVGI' A
#
# COMPACT_ATOMS: atom_id res chain seq x y z
N MET A 1 -23.56 -9.69 16.86
CA MET A 1 -23.58 -9.31 15.43
C MET A 1 -22.75 -8.04 15.27
N THR A 2 -21.49 -8.18 14.89
CA THR A 2 -20.71 -7.06 14.39
C THR A 2 -21.35 -6.63 13.07
N PRO A 3 -21.67 -5.34 12.86
CA PRO A 3 -22.20 -4.90 11.58
C PRO A 3 -21.18 -5.27 10.52
N ASP A 4 -21.61 -6.04 9.52
CA ASP A 4 -20.89 -6.19 8.25
C ASP A 4 -20.44 -4.79 7.84
N LYS A 5 -19.13 -4.52 7.91
CA LYS A 5 -18.57 -3.20 7.59
C LYS A 5 -19.14 -2.81 6.23
N VAL A 6 -19.96 -1.75 6.19
CA VAL A 6 -20.67 -1.31 4.99
C VAL A 6 -19.66 -1.20 3.85
N LYS A 7 -19.74 -2.11 2.87
CA LYS A 7 -18.83 -2.11 1.72
C LYS A 7 -19.23 -0.97 0.81
N VAL A 8 -18.39 0.05 0.70
CA VAL A 8 -18.58 1.15 -0.24
C VAL A 8 -17.91 0.80 -1.57
N ARG A 9 -18.64 0.93 -2.68
CA ARG A 9 -18.06 0.83 -4.02
C ARG A 9 -17.43 2.16 -4.39
N LEU A 10 -16.14 2.13 -4.71
CA LEU A 10 -15.40 3.28 -5.22
C LEU A 10 -15.18 3.08 -6.72
N ASN A 11 -15.36 4.14 -7.51
CA ASN A 11 -15.01 4.16 -8.92
C ASN A 11 -13.91 5.21 -9.11
N PHE A 12 -12.82 4.83 -9.77
CA PHE A 12 -11.68 5.71 -9.99
C PHE A 12 -11.37 5.77 -11.47
N VAL A 13 -11.02 6.96 -11.93
CA VAL A 13 -10.38 7.16 -13.24
C VAL A 13 -8.88 7.26 -12.97
N VAL A 14 -8.11 6.38 -13.61
CA VAL A 14 -6.65 6.32 -13.46
C VAL A 14 -6.01 6.34 -14.84
N SER A 15 -4.75 6.78 -14.93
CA SER A 15 -3.98 6.67 -16.17
C SER A 15 -3.73 5.19 -16.53
N SER A 16 -3.41 4.94 -17.80
CA SER A 16 -3.05 3.60 -18.28
C SER A 16 -1.85 3.03 -17.50
N GLU A 17 -0.85 3.85 -17.23
CA GLU A 17 0.35 3.50 -16.47
C GLU A 17 0.03 2.99 -15.05
N ILE A 18 -0.91 3.65 -14.36
CA ILE A 18 -1.34 3.23 -13.02
C ILE A 18 -2.15 1.92 -13.10
N ASN A 19 -3.02 1.78 -14.09
CA ASN A 19 -3.75 0.54 -14.28
C ASN A 19 -2.81 -0.65 -14.57
N GLU A 20 -1.79 -0.45 -15.42
CA GLU A 20 -0.75 -1.45 -15.71
C GLU A 20 0.04 -1.81 -14.45
N THR A 21 0.46 -0.82 -13.67
CA THR A 21 1.16 -1.04 -12.39
C THR A 21 0.31 -1.89 -11.43
N LEU A 22 -1.00 -1.58 -11.32
CA LEU A 22 -1.92 -2.36 -10.49
C LEU A 22 -2.08 -3.80 -11.00
N GLU A 23 -2.15 -4.00 -12.32
CA GLU A 23 -2.23 -5.31 -12.96
C GLU A 23 -0.98 -6.15 -12.66
N GLU A 24 0.21 -5.58 -12.84
CA GLU A 24 1.47 -6.25 -12.58
C GLU A 24 1.62 -6.65 -11.11
N LEU A 25 1.28 -5.75 -10.19
CA LEU A 25 1.32 -6.03 -8.75
C LEU A 25 0.31 -7.12 -8.37
N ALA A 26 -0.88 -7.13 -8.98
CA ALA A 26 -1.87 -8.16 -8.74
C ALA A 26 -1.34 -9.53 -9.20
N ASN A 27 -0.73 -9.59 -10.38
CA ASN A 27 -0.12 -10.81 -10.91
C ASN A 27 1.03 -11.32 -10.03
N LYS A 28 1.94 -10.44 -9.60
CA LYS A 28 3.07 -10.80 -8.74
C LYS A 28 2.64 -11.29 -7.35
N THR A 29 1.51 -10.80 -6.84
CA THR A 29 0.99 -11.17 -5.52
C THR A 29 -0.06 -12.28 -5.55
N GLY A 30 -0.45 -12.76 -6.75
CA GLY A 30 -1.50 -13.77 -6.93
C GLY A 30 -2.90 -13.26 -6.54
N GLY A 31 -3.12 -11.95 -6.60
CA GLY A 31 -4.32 -11.28 -6.10
C GLY A 31 -5.07 -10.49 -7.17
N THR A 32 -5.90 -9.54 -6.73
CA THR A 32 -6.67 -8.64 -7.61
C THR A 32 -6.20 -7.20 -7.48
N LYS A 33 -6.46 -6.36 -8.50
CA LYS A 33 -6.19 -4.91 -8.45
C LYS A 33 -6.83 -4.23 -7.22
N THR A 34 -8.03 -4.65 -6.83
CA THR A 34 -8.69 -4.16 -5.62
C THR A 34 -7.94 -4.55 -4.35
N GLU A 35 -7.38 -5.75 -4.29
CA GLU A 35 -6.58 -6.18 -3.14
C GLU A 35 -5.26 -5.42 -3.05
N VAL A 36 -4.57 -5.22 -4.18
CA VAL A 36 -3.37 -4.37 -4.26
C VAL A 36 -3.68 -2.98 -3.74
N PHE A 37 -4.77 -2.37 -4.21
CA PHE A 37 -5.19 -1.05 -3.77
C PHE A 37 -5.47 -1.00 -2.25
N ARG A 38 -6.18 -2.00 -1.69
CA ARG A 38 -6.40 -2.08 -0.24
C ARG A 38 -5.10 -2.16 0.56
N ARG A 39 -4.14 -2.97 0.10
CA ARG A 39 -2.83 -3.10 0.74
C ARG A 39 -2.03 -1.80 0.66
N ALA A 40 -2.11 -1.09 -0.47
CA ALA A 40 -1.47 0.21 -0.64
C ALA A 40 -2.02 1.26 0.35
N ILE A 41 -3.35 1.31 0.55
CA ILE A 41 -3.96 2.20 1.56
C ILE A 41 -3.51 1.83 2.97
N ALA A 42 -3.49 0.54 3.32
CA ALA A 42 -3.02 0.10 4.64
C ALA A 42 -1.54 0.44 4.88
N LEU A 43 -0.70 0.34 3.85
CA LEU A 43 0.70 0.76 3.93
C LEU A 43 0.82 2.27 4.14
N MET A 44 -0.01 3.06 3.44
CA MET A 44 -0.03 4.52 3.58
C MET A 44 -0.39 4.95 5.01
N GLU A 45 -1.37 4.29 5.64
CA GLU A 45 -1.74 4.54 7.04
C GLU A 45 -0.54 4.36 7.99
N VAL A 46 0.19 3.25 7.86
CA VAL A 46 1.40 2.98 8.67
C VAL A 46 2.48 4.03 8.45
N ILE A 47 2.67 4.48 7.20
CA ILE A 47 3.68 5.50 6.87
C ILE A 47 3.31 6.85 7.49
N VAL A 48 2.05 7.26 7.39
CA VAL A 48 1.56 8.51 7.97
C VAL A 48 1.73 8.50 9.49
N ASP A 49 1.26 7.44 10.16
CA ASP A 49 1.40 7.29 11.62
C ASP A 49 2.86 7.31 12.08
N ALA A 50 3.75 6.65 11.34
CA ALA A 50 5.18 6.65 11.64
C ALA A 50 5.77 8.06 11.55
N LYS A 51 5.40 8.84 10.50
CA LYS A 51 5.87 10.21 10.32
C LYS A 51 5.36 11.16 11.39
N GLU A 52 4.09 11.06 11.78
CA GLU A 52 3.53 11.87 12.87
C GLU A 52 4.24 11.62 14.20
N GLN A 53 4.74 10.41 14.41
CA GLN A 53 5.53 10.03 15.58
C GLN A 53 7.03 10.40 15.46
N GLY A 54 7.43 11.09 14.41
CA GLY A 54 8.83 11.46 14.14
C GLY A 54 9.72 10.26 13.78
N LYS A 55 9.14 9.13 13.38
CA LYS A 55 9.89 7.93 12.97
C LYS A 55 10.23 7.99 11.48
N LYS A 56 11.29 7.26 11.12
CA LYS A 56 11.70 7.03 9.74
C LYS A 56 11.15 5.71 9.24
N VAL A 57 10.86 5.64 7.94
CA VAL A 57 10.41 4.43 7.25
C VAL A 57 11.51 3.99 6.28
N GLY A 58 11.75 2.68 6.16
CA GLY A 58 12.75 2.17 5.25
C GLY A 58 12.63 0.68 4.97
N ILE A 59 13.44 0.22 4.00
CA ILE A 59 13.53 -1.18 3.58
C ILE A 59 14.74 -1.79 4.28
N THR A 60 14.54 -2.96 4.87
CA THR A 60 15.60 -3.73 5.54
C THR A 60 15.93 -4.99 4.75
N ASP A 61 17.17 -5.46 4.86
CA ASP A 61 17.57 -6.77 4.34
C ASP A 61 17.09 -7.91 5.26
N LYS A 62 17.47 -9.15 4.92
CA LYS A 62 17.12 -10.34 5.72
C LYS A 62 17.71 -10.30 7.13
N ASP A 63 18.82 -9.60 7.31
CA ASP A 63 19.55 -9.45 8.58
C ASP A 63 19.08 -8.21 9.37
N ARG A 64 18.02 -7.54 8.90
CA ARG A 64 17.41 -6.34 9.48
C ARG A 64 18.30 -5.10 9.44
N ASN A 65 19.31 -5.07 8.59
CA ASN A 65 20.06 -3.84 8.34
C ASN A 65 19.23 -2.91 7.46
N LEU A 66 19.22 -1.62 7.78
CA LEU A 66 18.55 -0.62 6.96
C LEU A 66 19.31 -0.46 5.63
N VAL A 67 18.69 -0.86 4.52
CA VAL A 67 19.28 -0.77 3.18
C VAL A 67 18.89 0.52 2.50
N THR A 68 17.68 1.01 2.73
CA THR A 68 17.17 2.22 2.09
C THR A 68 16.20 2.94 3.01
N GLU A 69 16.46 4.22 3.26
CA GLU A 69 15.49 5.12 3.89
C GLU A 69 14.55 5.66 2.83
N ILE A 70 13.24 5.61 3.11
CA ILE A 70 12.21 6.13 2.22
C ILE A 70 11.96 7.60 2.62
N VAL A 71 12.34 8.52 1.75
CA VAL A 71 12.14 9.97 1.93
C VAL A 71 11.14 10.50 0.90
N GLY A 72 10.29 11.46 1.31
CA GLY A 72 9.42 12.20 0.38
C GLY A 72 8.12 11.53 -0.09
N ILE A 73 7.67 10.44 0.56
CA ILE A 73 6.32 9.87 0.33
C ILE A 73 5.21 10.73 0.94
#